data_AF-A0A2Z5ABY7-F1
#
_entry.id   AF-A0A2Z5ABY7-F1
#
_cell.length_a   1.000
_cell.length_b   1.000
_cell.length_c   1.000
_cell.angle_alpha   90.00
_cell.angle_beta   90.00
_cell.angle_gamma   90.00
#
_symmetry.space_group_name_H-M   'P 1'
#
loop_
_entity.id
_entity.type
_entity.pdbx_description
1 polymer ?
#
loop_
_entity_poly.entity_id
_entity_poly.type
_entity_poly.pdbx_seq_one_letter_code
_entity_poly.pdbx_strand_id
1 'polypeptide(L)'
;MKTGYQSAGRALDVGLDPYRVECRRISLAKWFFCIYHPHAPLKLIQRTFTSDQLGNPFVINAVVARLRVEVDALSIFVAVAECMLDVPSQQQA
;
A
#
# COMPACT_ATOMS: atom_id res chain seq x y z
N MET A 1 -5.69 -14.62 22.62
CA MET A 1 -6.65 -14.22 21.56
C MET A 1 -5.88 -13.44 20.51
N LYS A 2 -5.81 -13.90 19.26
CA LYS A 2 -5.30 -13.08 18.15
C LYS A 2 -6.30 -11.93 17.98
N THR A 3 -5.88 -10.70 18.25
CA THR A 3 -6.77 -9.54 18.16
C THR A 3 -7.20 -9.37 16.69
N GLY A 4 -8.46 -8.99 16.44
CA GLY A 4 -8.98 -8.77 15.07
C GLY A 4 -8.15 -7.81 14.22
N TYR A 5 -7.30 -7.00 14.86
CA TYR A 5 -6.34 -6.11 14.21
C TYR A 5 -5.15 -6.85 13.57
N GLN A 6 -4.70 -7.98 14.14
CA GLN A 6 -3.67 -8.81 13.52
C GLN A 6 -4.20 -9.46 12.23
N SER A 7 -5.48 -9.85 12.20
CA SER A 7 -6.13 -10.33 10.97
C SER A 7 -6.31 -9.23 9.94
N ALA A 8 -6.65 -8.01 10.35
CA ALA A 8 -6.80 -6.88 9.43
C ALA A 8 -5.47 -6.47 8.78
N GLY A 9 -4.40 -6.40 9.57
CA GLY A 9 -3.05 -6.16 9.06
C GLY A 9 -2.63 -7.24 8.06
N ARG A 10 -2.88 -8.51 8.37
CA ARG A 10 -2.59 -9.63 7.46
C ARG A 10 -3.44 -9.62 6.19
N ALA A 11 -4.71 -9.24 6.28
CA ALA A 11 -5.59 -9.12 5.11
C ALA A 11 -5.09 -8.05 4.13
N LEU A 12 -4.60 -6.93 4.66
CA LEU A 12 -4.00 -5.87 3.85
C LEU A 12 -2.66 -6.30 3.25
N ASP A 13 -1.80 -6.95 4.03
CA ASP A 13 -0.49 -7.43 3.57
C ASP A 13 -0.64 -8.46 2.42
N VAL A 14 -1.50 -9.48 2.62
CA VAL A 14 -1.74 -10.50 1.59
C VAL A 14 -2.52 -9.94 0.40
N GLY A 15 -3.53 -9.11 0.63
CA GLY A 15 -4.39 -8.60 -0.43
C GLY A 15 -3.72 -7.54 -1.31
N LEU A 16 -2.65 -6.92 -0.84
CA LEU A 16 -1.91 -5.89 -1.55
C LEU A 16 -0.53 -6.35 -2.02
N ASP A 17 -0.17 -7.62 -1.92
CA ASP A 17 1.06 -8.15 -2.52
C ASP A 17 1.12 -7.83 -4.04
N PRO A 18 2.23 -7.28 -4.59
CA PRO A 18 3.56 -7.12 -3.97
C PRO A 18 3.83 -5.76 -3.32
N TYR A 19 2.83 -4.89 -3.17
CA TYR A 19 3.01 -3.57 -2.55
C TYR A 19 3.41 -3.69 -1.08
N ARG A 20 4.34 -2.85 -0.63
CA ARG A 20 4.75 -2.83 0.77
C ARG A 20 3.72 -2.07 1.59
N VAL A 21 3.20 -2.69 2.63
CA VAL A 21 2.20 -2.08 3.52
C VAL A 21 2.81 -1.83 4.90
N GLU A 22 2.79 -0.59 5.34
CA GLU A 22 3.10 -0.24 6.72
C GLU A 22 1.82 0.13 7.47
N CYS A 23 1.70 -0.40 8.68
CA CYS A 23 0.55 -0.20 9.54
C CYS A 23 1.00 0.31 10.91
N ARG A 24 0.41 1.42 11.37
CA ARG A 24 0.67 1.99 12.68
C ARG A 24 -0.63 2.37 13.38
N ARG A 25 -0.79 1.92 14.63
CA ARG A 25 -1.87 2.44 15.49
C ARG A 25 -1.53 3.86 15.92
N ILE A 26 -2.43 4.80 15.64
CA ILE A 26 -2.26 6.23 15.99
C ILE A 26 -3.11 6.64 17.19
N SER A 27 -4.20 5.92 17.47
CA SER A 27 -4.97 6.08 18.71
C SER A 27 -5.70 4.78 19.06
N LEU A 28 -6.41 4.74 20.19
CA LEU A 28 -7.21 3.58 20.55
C LEU A 28 -8.26 3.23 19.49
N ALA A 29 -8.80 4.25 18.81
CA ALA A 29 -9.86 4.12 17.82
C ALA A 29 -9.38 4.16 16.37
N LYS A 30 -8.11 4.50 16.09
CA LYS A 30 -7.63 4.77 14.72
C LYS A 30 -6.30 4.10 14.41
N TRP A 31 -6.21 3.66 13.16
CA TRP A 31 -5.06 3.04 12.55
C TRP A 31 -4.70 3.76 11.27
N PHE A 32 -3.41 3.92 11.04
CA PHE A 32 -2.84 4.58 9.89
C PHE A 32 -2.10 3.56 9.04
N PHE A 33 -2.35 3.60 7.73
CA PHE A 33 -1.76 2.70 6.76
C PHE A 33 -1.09 3.51 5.67
N CYS A 34 0.14 3.15 5.35
CA CYS A 34 0.89 3.62 4.19
C CYS A 34 1.11 2.44 3.25
N ILE A 35 0.89 2.64 1.96
CA ILE A 35 1.20 1.65 0.93
C ILE A 35 2.25 2.25 0.00
N TYR A 36 3.32 1.51 -0.21
CA TYR A 36 4.47 1.92 -1.00
C TYR A 36 4.63 1.05 -2.24
N HIS A 37 5.31 1.60 -3.25
CA HIS A 37 5.73 0.86 -4.43
C HIS A 37 6.59 -0.34 -4.02
N PRO A 38 6.47 -1.51 -4.68
CA PRO A 38 7.25 -2.71 -4.35
C PRO A 38 8.76 -2.48 -4.43
N HIS A 39 9.20 -1.78 -5.49
CA HIS A 39 10.62 -1.66 -5.83
C HIS A 39 11.21 -0.27 -5.59
N ALA A 40 10.37 0.74 -5.43
CA ALA A 40 10.81 2.13 -5.29
C ALA A 40 10.54 2.63 -3.86
N PRO A 41 11.33 3.55 -3.30
CA PRO A 41 11.06 4.21 -2.02
C PRO A 41 9.93 5.26 -2.17
N LEU A 42 8.87 4.93 -2.92
CA LEU A 42 7.77 5.82 -3.23
C LEU A 42 6.52 5.40 -2.45
N LYS A 43 5.92 6.36 -1.74
CA LYS A 43 4.61 6.17 -1.12
C LYS A 43 3.52 6.42 -2.16
N LEU A 44 2.68 5.42 -2.39
CA LEU A 44 1.56 5.52 -3.34
C LEU A 44 0.35 6.16 -2.66
N ILE A 45 -0.04 5.65 -1.50
CA ILE A 45 -1.26 6.07 -0.82
C ILE A 45 -1.12 5.98 0.69
N GLN A 46 -1.89 6.81 1.40
CA GLN A 46 -2.04 6.74 2.84
C GLN A 46 -3.52 6.85 3.23
N ARG A 47 -3.96 6.05 4.21
CA ARG A 47 -5.34 6.04 4.71
C ARG A 47 -5.38 5.84 6.21
N THR A 48 -6.44 6.35 6.82
CA THR A 48 -6.76 6.10 8.23
C THR A 48 -8.05 5.29 8.30
N PHE A 49 -8.03 4.21 9.08
CA PHE A 49 -9.20 3.39 9.36
C PHE A 49 -9.52 3.41 10.85
N THR A 50 -10.78 3.25 11.18
CA THR A 50 -11.18 3.07 12.58
C THR A 50 -11.00 1.63 13.01
N SER A 51 -10.82 1.42 14.32
CA SER A 51 -10.74 0.08 14.91
C SER A 51 -11.98 -0.76 14.59
N ASP A 52 -13.16 -0.15 14.49
CA ASP A 52 -14.40 -0.85 14.14
C ASP A 52 -14.41 -1.33 12.69
N GLN A 53 -13.87 -0.51 11.77
CA GLN A 53 -13.70 -0.89 10.36
C GLN A 53 -12.74 -2.07 10.21
N LEU A 54 -11.64 -2.09 10.97
CA LEU A 54 -10.67 -3.17 10.93
C LEU A 54 -11.16 -4.45 11.62
N GLY A 55 -12.06 -4.34 12.59
CA GLY A 55 -12.64 -5.49 13.29
C GLY A 55 -13.65 -6.28 12.43
N ASN A 56 -14.15 -5.69 11.34
CA ASN A 56 -15.14 -6.31 10.49
C ASN A 56 -14.49 -6.92 9.22
N PRO A 57 -14.55 -8.26 9.03
CA PRO A 57 -13.92 -8.93 7.88
C PRO A 57 -14.51 -8.55 6.52
N PHE A 58 -15.79 -8.18 6.46
CA PHE A 58 -16.41 -7.73 5.21
C PHE A 58 -15.92 -6.34 4.81
N VAL A 59 -15.80 -5.45 5.81
CA VAL A 59 -15.29 -4.09 5.59
C VAL A 59 -13.83 -4.13 5.17
N ILE A 60 -12.98 -4.92 5.85
CA ILE A 60 -11.56 -4.99 5.48
C ILE A 60 -11.35 -5.56 4.08
N ASN A 61 -12.14 -6.56 3.66
CA ASN A 61 -12.05 -7.13 2.32
C ASN A 61 -12.46 -6.11 1.24
N ALA A 62 -13.54 -5.36 1.47
CA ALA A 62 -13.96 -4.29 0.56
C ALA A 62 -12.89 -3.17 0.48
N VAL A 63 -12.28 -2.83 1.61
CA VAL A 63 -11.17 -1.87 1.69
C VAL A 63 -9.96 -2.37 0.91
N VAL A 64 -9.56 -3.63 1.08
CA VAL A 64 -8.44 -4.25 0.33
C VAL A 64 -8.70 -4.20 -1.17
N ALA A 65 -9.88 -4.63 -1.63
CA ALA A 65 -10.23 -4.64 -3.04
C ALA A 65 -10.20 -3.23 -3.65
N ARG A 66 -10.72 -2.24 -2.93
CA ARG A 66 -10.67 -0.84 -3.36
C ARG A 66 -9.24 -0.31 -3.40
N LEU A 67 -8.47 -0.54 -2.34
CA LEU A 67 -7.08 -0.09 -2.26
C LEU A 67 -6.25 -0.69 -3.38
N ARG A 68 -6.47 -1.97 -3.73
CA ARG A 68 -5.78 -2.64 -4.83
C ARG A 68 -5.94 -1.89 -6.15
N VAL A 69 -7.17 -1.54 -6.51
CA VAL A 69 -7.46 -0.76 -7.73
C VAL A 69 -6.78 0.61 -7.67
N GLU A 70 -6.82 1.30 -6.53
CA GLU A 70 -6.17 2.61 -6.37
C GLU A 70 -4.64 2.52 -6.52
N VAL A 71 -3.99 1.53 -5.89
CA VAL A 71 -2.52 1.39 -5.97
C VAL A 71 -2.04 0.88 -7.32
N ASP A 72 -2.80 -0.01 -7.97
CA ASP A 72 -2.51 -0.46 -9.34
C ASP A 72 -2.61 0.70 -10.33
N ALA A 73 -3.59 1.60 -10.17
CA ALA A 73 -3.68 2.80 -11.00
C ALA A 73 -2.51 3.76 -10.78
N LEU A 74 -2.07 3.93 -9.53
CA LEU A 74 -0.95 4.80 -9.19
C LEU A 74 0.40 4.23 -9.62
N SER A 75 0.58 2.91 -9.56
CA SER A 75 1.85 2.25 -9.88
C SER A 75 2.21 2.36 -11.37
N ILE A 76 1.23 2.46 -12.26
CA ILE A 76 1.43 2.69 -13.71
C ILE A 76 2.28 3.95 -13.97
N PHE A 77 2.13 4.99 -13.14
CA PHE A 77 2.88 6.24 -13.31
C PHE A 77 4.32 6.17 -12.79
N VAL A 78 4.67 5.13 -12.03
CA VAL A 78 6.01 4.98 -11.44
C VAL A 78 7.00 4.42 -12.46
N ALA A 79 6.57 3.53 -13.35
CA ALA A 79 7.40 2.97 -14.41
C ALA A 79 7.87 4.02 -15.45
N VAL A 80 7.14 5.13 -15.61
CA VAL A 80 7.51 6.22 -16.55
C VAL A 80 8.74 6.99 -16.07
N ALA A 81 9.03 7.00 -14.76
CA ALA A 81 10.20 7.69 -14.21
C ALA A 81 11.50 6.87 -14.31
N GLU A 82 11.41 5.55 -14.21
CA GLU A 82 12.60 4.66 -14.26
C GLU A 82 13.11 4.47 -15.70
N CYS A 83 12.25 4.51 -16.72
CA CYS A 83 12.68 4.44 -18.13
C CYS A 83 13.40 5.69 -18.66
N MET A 84 13.38 6.82 -17.94
CA MET A 84 13.98 8.08 -18.39
C MET A 84 15.42 8.28 -17.89
N LEU A 85 15.97 7.36 -17.09
CA LEU A 85 17.32 7.46 -16.53
C LEU A 85 18.38 6.61 -17.26
N ASP A 86 17.97 5.73 -18.19
CA ASP A 86 18.86 4.98 -19.08
C ASP A 86 19.02 5.68 -20.44
N VAL A 87 19.42 6.95 -20.46
CA VAL A 87 19.99 7.54 -21.68
C VAL A 87 21.49 7.23 -21.64
N PRO A 88 22.01 6.24 -22.41
CA PRO A 88 23.43 6.02 -22.46
C PRO A 88 24.07 7.28 -23.05
N SER A 89 24.90 7.93 -22.24
CA SER A 89 25.79 8.99 -22.69
C SER A 89 26.82 8.35 -23.61
N GLN A 90 26.47 8.18 -24.90
CA GLN A 90 27.48 7.92 -25.92
C GLN A 90 28.30 9.21 -26.08
N GLN A 91 29.36 9.31 -25.27
CA GLN A 91 30.46 10.25 -25.49
C GLN A 91 31.15 9.87 -26.81
N GLN A 92 30.77 10.63 -27.83
CA GLN A 92 31.57 11.22 -28.90
C GLN A 92 33.00 10.65 -29.07
N ALA A 93 33.21 10.06 -30.24
CA ALA A 93 34.52 9.82 -30.86
C ALA A 93 35.17 11.12 -31.35
#